data_AF-A0A9D4X8M6-F1
#
_entry.id   AF-A0A9D4X8M6-F1
#
_cell.length_a   1.000
_cell.length_b   1.000
_cell.length_c   1.000
_cell.angle_alpha   90.00
_cell.angle_beta   90.00
_cell.angle_gamma   90.00
#
_symmetry.space_group_name_H-M   'P 1'
#
loop_
_entity.id
_entity.type
_entity.pdbx_description
1 polymer ?
#
loop_
_entity_poly.entity_id
_entity_poly.type
_entity_poly.pdbx_seq_one_letter_code
_entity_poly.pdbx_strand_id
1 'polypeptide(L)'
;AAEHTCFVEMTVYPDLDEASALASLPGDVDGYISICGYGSLLSEKSARSTFPNLTNFRTARLTGFRRLFSVVAPVFFTHGIANLTTQEIAGLSAEPCQDETIIITVFDINKTETDSSIYSKRA
;
A
#
# COMPACT_ATOMS: atom_id res chain seq x y z
N ALA A 1 19.45 -5.21 15.93
CA ALA A 1 18.16 -5.91 15.77
C ALA A 1 17.37 -5.10 14.77
N ALA A 2 17.20 -5.64 13.56
CA ALA A 2 16.96 -4.85 12.37
C ALA A 2 15.56 -4.22 12.33
N GLU A 3 15.53 -2.89 12.31
CA GLU A 3 14.35 -2.09 12.04
C GLU A 3 14.07 -2.12 10.53
N HIS A 4 13.46 -3.21 10.06
CA HIS A 4 13.07 -3.33 8.66
C HIS A 4 11.80 -2.51 8.39
N THR A 5 12.01 -1.26 7.99
CA THR A 5 10.99 -0.38 7.42
C THR A 5 10.36 -1.07 6.21
N CYS A 6 9.04 -1.26 6.28
CA CYS A 6 8.28 -2.00 5.30
C CYS A 6 7.89 -1.02 4.17
N PHE A 7 8.39 -1.25 2.95
CA PHE A 7 8.13 -0.39 1.80
C PHE A 7 6.83 -0.75 1.08
N VAL A 8 6.15 0.28 0.58
CA VAL A 8 4.88 0.21 -0.13
C VAL A 8 5.16 -0.06 -1.60
N GLU A 9 4.77 -1.21 -2.12
CA GLU A 9 4.53 -1.33 -3.55
C GLU A 9 3.05 -1.04 -3.79
N MET A 10 2.76 0.20 -4.18
CA MET A 10 1.42 0.66 -4.52
C MET A 10 1.22 0.41 -6.01
N THR A 11 0.69 -0.75 -6.37
CA THR A 11 0.24 -0.99 -7.74
C THR A 11 -1.05 -0.20 -7.94
N VAL A 12 -0.94 1.04 -8.43
CA VAL A 12 -2.10 1.78 -8.93
C VAL A 12 -2.47 1.12 -10.26
N TYR A 13 -3.52 0.29 -10.25
CA TYR A 13 -4.07 -0.29 -11.47
C TYR A 13 -4.68 0.85 -12.32
N PRO A 14 -4.31 0.98 -13.61
CA PRO A 14 -4.74 2.09 -14.45
C PRO A 14 -6.18 1.97 -14.99
N ASP A 15 -6.87 0.84 -14.79
CA ASP A 15 -8.28 0.65 -15.15
C ASP A 15 -9.12 0.44 -13.88
N LEU A 16 -9.71 1.52 -13.37
CA LEU A 16 -10.52 1.50 -12.15
C LEU A 16 -11.87 2.20 -12.37
N ASP A 17 -12.69 1.71 -13.29
CA ASP A 17 -14.14 1.97 -13.25
C ASP A 17 -14.80 1.28 -12.03
N GLU A 18 -14.09 0.33 -11.40
CA GLU A 18 -14.45 -0.33 -10.13
C GLU A 18 -13.86 0.39 -8.88
N ALA A 19 -13.43 1.65 -9.03
CA ALA A 19 -13.10 2.53 -7.89
C ALA A 19 -14.31 2.87 -7.01
N SER A 20 -15.52 2.42 -7.38
CA SER A 20 -16.79 2.74 -6.69
C SER A 20 -16.82 2.28 -5.22
N ALA A 21 -16.12 1.19 -4.88
CA ALA A 21 -15.98 0.74 -3.48
C ALA A 21 -14.98 1.60 -2.69
N LEU A 22 -13.96 2.16 -3.35
CA LEU A 22 -12.97 3.07 -2.75
C LEU A 22 -13.51 4.51 -2.63
N ALA A 23 -14.35 4.93 -3.56
CA ALA A 23 -15.01 6.24 -3.59
C ALA A 23 -16.06 6.44 -2.49
N SER A 24 -16.45 5.36 -1.80
CA SER A 24 -17.39 5.42 -0.67
C SER A 24 -16.72 5.76 0.67
N LEU A 25 -15.39 5.86 0.71
CA LEU A 25 -14.68 6.39 1.86
C LEU A 25 -14.73 7.93 1.80
N PRO A 26 -15.07 8.63 2.89
CA PRO A 26 -15.08 10.09 2.93
C PRO A 26 -13.63 10.60 2.83
N GLY A 27 -13.10 10.66 1.60
CA GLY A 27 -11.66 10.81 1.33
C GLY A 27 -11.31 12.02 0.49
N ASP A 28 -12.29 12.81 0.03
CA ASP A 28 -12.05 14.08 -0.65
C ASP A 28 -12.61 15.22 0.21
N VAL A 29 -11.97 15.44 1.36
CA VAL A 29 -12.03 16.73 2.05
C VAL A 29 -10.95 17.62 1.44
N ASP A 30 -11.26 18.88 1.15
CA ASP A 30 -10.38 19.81 0.43
C ASP A 30 -8.90 19.70 0.90
N GLY A 31 -8.04 19.19 0.01
CA GLY A 31 -6.59 19.09 0.22
C GLY A 31 -6.04 17.77 0.75
N TYR A 32 -6.87 16.76 1.04
CA TYR A 32 -6.43 15.44 1.50
C TYR A 32 -6.85 14.32 0.55
N ILE A 33 -6.15 13.19 0.59
CA ILE A 33 -6.54 11.94 -0.06
C ILE A 33 -6.41 10.77 0.92
N SER A 34 -7.29 9.78 0.79
CA SER A 34 -7.18 8.51 1.52
C SER A 34 -6.31 7.50 0.78
N ILE A 35 -5.36 6.89 1.50
CA ILE A 35 -4.50 5.81 1.03
C ILE A 35 -4.95 4.49 1.65
N CYS A 36 -5.05 3.43 0.84
CA CYS A 36 -5.35 2.08 1.30
C CYS A 36 -4.08 1.24 1.43
N GLY A 37 -3.77 0.79 2.64
CA GLY A 37 -2.67 -0.12 2.92
C GLY A 37 -3.11 -1.57 3.00
N TYR A 38 -2.62 -2.44 2.11
CA TYR A 38 -2.93 -3.89 2.13
C TYR A 38 -1.71 -4.78 2.46
N GLY A 39 -0.53 -4.18 2.64
CA GLY A 39 0.73 -4.86 2.92
C GLY A 39 1.54 -4.20 4.03
N SER A 40 2.71 -3.68 3.68
CA SER A 40 3.61 -2.96 4.59
C SER A 40 2.95 -1.85 5.41
N LEU A 41 1.96 -1.18 4.81
CA LEU A 41 1.17 -0.11 5.43
C LEU A 41 0.10 -0.58 6.43
N LEU A 42 -0.02 -1.88 6.71
CA LEU A 42 -1.01 -2.40 7.66
C LEU A 42 -0.73 -2.00 9.12
N SER A 43 0.49 -1.55 9.44
CA SER A 43 0.81 -1.00 10.76
C SER A 43 0.93 0.51 10.71
N GLU A 44 0.36 1.19 11.70
CA GLU A 44 0.48 2.65 11.79
C GLU A 44 1.93 3.10 11.90
N LYS A 45 2.77 2.32 12.61
CA LYS A 45 4.22 2.56 12.69
C LYS A 45 4.87 2.60 11.30
N SER A 46 4.64 1.59 10.47
CA SER A 46 5.24 1.54 9.13
C SER A 46 4.62 2.57 8.18
N ALA A 47 3.31 2.81 8.31
CA ALA A 47 2.65 3.86 7.56
C ALA A 47 3.23 5.23 7.87
N ARG A 48 3.46 5.56 9.16
CA ARG A 48 4.12 6.82 9.58
C ARG A 48 5.58 6.91 9.17
N SER A 49 6.29 5.79 9.05
CA SER A 49 7.64 5.81 8.49
C SER A 49 7.66 6.22 7.01
N THR A 50 6.56 6.01 6.28
CA THR A 50 6.42 6.39 4.87
C THR A 50 5.75 7.75 4.72
N PHE A 51 4.72 8.02 5.52
CA PHE A 51 3.90 9.23 5.55
C PHE A 51 3.88 9.78 6.98
N PRO A 52 4.92 10.53 7.39
CA PRO A 52 5.05 10.98 8.78
C PRO A 52 3.84 11.77 9.29
N ASN A 53 3.21 12.54 8.39
CA ASN A 53 2.09 13.41 8.70
C ASN A 53 0.72 12.78 8.46
N LEU A 54 0.65 11.46 8.23
CA LEU A 54 -0.65 10.80 8.03
C LEU A 54 -1.58 11.05 9.22
N THR A 55 -2.86 11.14 8.92
CA THR A 55 -3.95 11.32 9.88
C THR A 55 -5.02 10.27 9.66
N ASN A 56 -5.97 10.15 10.59
CA ASN A 56 -7.15 9.28 10.45
C ASN A 56 -6.82 7.81 10.10
N PHE A 57 -5.80 7.26 10.75
CA PHE A 57 -5.43 5.86 10.56
C PHE A 57 -6.52 4.95 11.13
N ARG A 58 -7.09 4.10 10.27
CA ARG A 58 -8.21 3.23 10.59
C ARG A 58 -8.09 1.90 9.85
N THR A 59 -8.78 0.88 10.34
CA THR A 59 -8.90 -0.41 9.65
C THR A 59 -10.20 -0.46 8.86
N ALA A 60 -10.16 -1.07 7.67
CA ALA A 60 -11.33 -1.27 6.82
C ALA A 60 -11.32 -2.67 6.18
N ARG A 61 -12.45 -3.04 5.59
CA ARG A 61 -12.62 -4.26 4.79
C ARG A 61 -12.71 -3.88 3.32
N LEU A 62 -11.87 -4.47 2.48
CA LEU A 62 -11.96 -4.36 1.02
C LEU A 62 -12.49 -5.67 0.46
N THR A 63 -13.70 -5.64 -0.09
CA THR A 63 -14.39 -6.78 -0.68
C THR A 63 -14.09 -6.86 -2.18
N GLY A 64 -14.12 -8.07 -2.76
CA GLY A 64 -13.86 -8.30 -4.18
C GLY A 64 -12.37 -8.35 -4.56
N PHE A 65 -11.49 -8.44 -3.56
CA PHE A 65 -10.04 -8.52 -3.76
C PHE A 65 -9.43 -9.59 -2.86
N ARG A 66 -8.35 -10.19 -3.34
CA ARG A 66 -7.47 -11.06 -2.53
C ARG A 66 -6.02 -10.58 -2.59
N ARG A 67 -5.25 -10.97 -1.59
CA ARG A 67 -3.81 -10.76 -1.54
C ARG A 67 -3.08 -12.00 -2.03
N LEU A 68 -2.01 -11.80 -2.79
CA LEU A 68 -1.14 -12.86 -3.27
C LEU A 68 0.32 -12.39 -3.23
N PHE A 69 1.24 -13.33 -3.00
CA PHE A 69 2.68 -13.07 -3.08
C PHE A 69 3.18 -13.49 -4.46
N SER A 70 3.05 -12.59 -5.44
CA SER A 70 3.30 -12.91 -6.85
C SER A 70 4.22 -11.93 -7.58
N VAL A 71 4.63 -10.84 -6.93
CA VAL A 71 5.48 -9.84 -7.58
C VAL A 71 6.94 -10.13 -7.26
N VAL A 72 7.77 -10.21 -8.29
CA VAL A 72 9.23 -10.25 -8.11
C VAL A 72 9.78 -8.97 -8.72
N ALA A 73 10.27 -8.08 -7.88
CA ALA A 73 10.79 -6.79 -8.31
C ALA A 73 12.31 -6.73 -8.03
N PRO A 74 13.15 -6.35 -9.01
CA PRO A 74 14.60 -6.19 -8.80
C PRO A 74 14.95 -5.27 -7.63
N VAL A 75 14.10 -4.27 -7.38
CA VAL A 75 14.22 -3.31 -6.27
C VAL A 75 14.16 -3.97 -4.88
N PHE A 76 13.58 -5.17 -4.75
CA PHE A 76 13.58 -5.88 -3.47
C PHE A 76 14.96 -6.40 -3.09
N PHE A 77 15.79 -6.77 -4.07
CA PHE A 77 17.16 -7.22 -3.81
C PHE A 77 18.05 -6.05 -3.40
N THR A 78 17.92 -4.89 -4.07
CA THR A 78 18.71 -3.70 -3.74
C THR A 78 18.40 -3.16 -2.34
N HIS A 79 17.15 -3.31 -1.88
CA HIS A 79 16.71 -2.90 -0.54
C HIS A 79 16.88 -3.98 0.53
N GLY A 80 17.44 -5.15 0.21
CA GLY A 80 17.64 -6.24 1.18
C GLY A 80 16.34 -6.86 1.70
N ILE A 81 15.25 -6.73 0.95
CA ILE A 81 13.95 -7.35 1.23
C ILE A 81 13.94 -8.76 0.64
N ALA A 82 14.48 -8.90 -0.57
CA ALA A 82 14.56 -10.18 -1.25
C ALA A 82 15.93 -10.84 -1.03
N ASN A 83 15.92 -12.15 -0.82
CA ASN A 83 17.12 -12.95 -0.65
C ASN A 83 17.07 -14.17 -1.59
N LEU A 84 18.00 -14.18 -2.55
CA LEU A 84 18.06 -15.22 -3.57
C LEU A 84 18.53 -16.57 -2.98
N THR A 85 19.38 -16.55 -1.96
CA THR A 85 19.89 -17.75 -1.31
C THR A 85 18.79 -18.46 -0.51
N THR A 86 17.95 -17.72 0.19
CA THR A 86 16.80 -18.26 0.96
C THR A 86 15.52 -18.38 0.13
N GLN A 87 15.52 -17.87 -1.10
CA GLN A 87 14.37 -17.80 -2.02
C GLN A 87 13.20 -16.94 -1.49
N GLU A 88 13.46 -16.05 -0.55
CA GLU A 88 12.51 -15.04 -0.08
C GLU A 88 12.46 -13.91 -1.12
N ILE A 89 11.75 -14.10 -2.24
CA ILE A 89 11.79 -13.17 -3.39
C ILE A 89 10.43 -12.63 -3.82
N ALA A 90 9.34 -13.21 -3.29
CA ALA A 90 7.98 -12.84 -3.66
C ALA A 90 7.48 -11.68 -2.78
N GLY A 91 7.07 -10.60 -3.43
CA GLY A 91 6.37 -9.46 -2.86
C GLY A 91 4.86 -9.57 -2.99
N LEU A 92 4.18 -8.80 -2.15
CA LEU A 92 2.73 -8.78 -2.05
C LEU A 92 2.09 -7.93 -3.15
N SER A 93 1.07 -8.47 -3.81
CA SER A 93 0.13 -7.74 -4.63
C SER A 93 -1.31 -8.05 -4.22
N ALA A 94 -2.25 -7.36 -4.83
CA ALA A 94 -3.68 -7.64 -4.72
C ALA A 94 -4.28 -7.73 -6.11
N GLU A 95 -5.24 -8.63 -6.29
CA GLU A 95 -5.97 -8.78 -7.55
C GLU A 95 -7.47 -8.92 -7.30
N PRO A 96 -8.31 -8.58 -8.29
CA PRO A 96 -9.74 -8.82 -8.21
C PRO A 96 -10.05 -10.30 -7.98
N CYS A 97 -10.89 -10.59 -7.00
CA CYS A 97 -11.38 -11.92 -6.73
C CYS A 97 -12.76 -11.81 -6.09
N GLN A 98 -13.78 -12.19 -6.84
CA GLN A 98 -15.17 -12.14 -6.38
C GLN A 98 -15.33 -12.97 -5.10
N ASP A 99 -16.20 -12.50 -4.20
CA ASP A 99 -16.53 -13.12 -2.90
C ASP A 99 -15.40 -13.14 -1.85
N GLU A 100 -14.20 -12.66 -2.19
CA GLU A 100 -13.11 -12.51 -1.23
C GLU A 100 -13.17 -11.17 -0.48
N THR A 101 -12.58 -11.14 0.70
CA THR A 101 -12.43 -9.91 1.48
C THR A 101 -11.08 -9.88 2.19
N ILE A 102 -10.38 -8.75 2.07
CA ILE A 102 -9.15 -8.50 2.81
C ILE A 102 -9.34 -7.38 3.83
N ILE A 103 -8.61 -7.50 4.96
CA ILE A 103 -8.47 -6.42 5.92
C ILE A 103 -7.37 -5.49 5.42
N ILE A 104 -7.68 -4.19 5.35
CA ILE A 104 -6.76 -3.13 4.95
C ILE A 104 -6.70 -2.06 6.04
N THR A 105 -5.73 -1.17 5.93
CA THR A 105 -5.71 0.10 6.63
C THR A 105 -6.07 1.22 5.67
N VAL A 106 -6.64 2.29 6.21
CA VAL A 106 -6.90 3.52 5.49
C VAL A 106 -6.38 4.67 6.33
N PHE A 107 -5.73 5.64 5.71
CA PHE A 107 -5.27 6.86 6.37
C PHE A 107 -5.27 8.00 5.36
N ASP A 108 -5.30 9.23 5.86
CA ASP A 108 -5.40 10.40 5.03
C ASP A 108 -4.07 11.16 5.04
N ILE A 109 -3.61 11.56 3.85
CA ILE A 109 -2.39 12.36 3.65
C ILE A 109 -2.74 13.64 2.91
N ASN A 110 -1.92 14.68 3.08
CA ASN A 110 -2.11 15.90 2.30
C ASN A 110 -1.79 15.63 0.82
N LYS A 111 -2.57 16.19 -0.11
CA LYS A 111 -2.34 16.06 -1.57
C LYS A 111 -0.93 16.51 -1.98
N THR A 112 -0.28 17.41 -1.24
CA THR A 112 1.10 17.82 -1.52
C THR A 112 2.14 16.75 -1.19
N GLU A 113 1.80 15.77 -0.34
CA GLU A 113 2.72 14.69 0.04
C GLU A 113 2.83 13.62 -1.05
N THR A 114 1.83 13.49 -1.94
CA THR A 114 1.81 12.46 -3.00
C THR A 114 3.03 12.57 -3.91
N ASP A 115 3.44 13.78 -4.24
CA ASP A 115 4.54 13.99 -5.19
C ASP A 115 5.91 13.65 -4.59
N SER A 116 6.06 13.73 -3.26
CA SER A 116 7.34 13.42 -2.60
C SER A 116 7.48 11.93 -2.27
N SER A 117 6.42 11.28 -1.81
CA SER A 117 6.46 9.88 -1.35
C SER A 117 6.32 8.88 -2.50
N ILE A 118 5.54 9.21 -3.55
CA ILE A 118 5.28 8.29 -4.68
C ILE A 118 6.47 8.30 -5.66
N TYR A 119 7.07 9.45 -5.94
CA TYR A 119 8.18 9.56 -6.89
C TYR A 119 9.53 9.11 -6.31
N SER A 120 9.75 9.23 -4.99
CA SER A 120 10.93 8.67 -4.31
C SER A 120 11.06 7.15 -4.45
N LYS A 121 10.02 6.45 -4.90
CA LYS A 121 9.97 4.98 -5.01
C LYS A 121 9.93 4.46 -6.45
N ARG A 122 10.04 5.36 -7.44
CA ARG A 122 10.14 5.02 -8.87
C ARG A 122 11.58 5.03 -9.41
N ALA A 123 12.58 5.37 -8.58
CA ALA A 123 14.00 5.38 -8.93
C ALA A 123 14.70 4.07 -8.53
#